data_AF-A0A924M283-F1
#
_entry.id   AF-A0A924M283-F1
#
_cell.length_a   1.000
_cell.length_b   1.000
_cell.length_c   1.000
_cell.angle_alpha   90.00
_cell.angle_beta   90.00
_cell.angle_gamma   90.00
#
_symmetry.space_group_name_H-M   'P 1'
#
loop_
_entity.id
_entity.type
_entity.pdbx_description
1 polymer ?
#
loop_
_entity_poly.entity_id
_entity_poly.type
_entity_poly.pdbx_seq_one_letter_code
_entity_poly.pdbx_strand_id
1 'polypeptide(L)' 'MPKEQLEHYLKQATQGLNGKKRAQVLRELRGNLLARANEFQAFGSSESQVLEKALDEFGAARAVSKGFYE' A
#
# COMPACT_ATOMS: atom_id res chain seq x y z
N MET A 1 8.56 5.77 -11.24
CA MET A 1 7.69 4.59 -11.42
C MET A 1 7.22 3.92 -10.11
N PRO A 2 7.97 3.90 -8.98
CA PRO A 2 7.43 3.36 -7.72
C PRO A 2 6.38 4.27 -7.04
N LYS A 3 6.64 5.59 -6.98
CA LYS A 3 5.75 6.57 -6.33
C LYS A 3 4.33 6.61 -6.90
N GLU A 4 4.18 6.50 -8.22
CA GLU A 4 2.89 6.57 -8.89
C GLU A 4 1.99 5.37 -8.58
N GLN A 5 2.59 4.16 -8.50
CA GLN A 5 1.90 2.94 -8.11
C GLN A 5 1.39 3.01 -6.67
N LEU A 6 2.20 3.52 -5.74
CA LEU A 6 1.80 3.74 -4.36
C LEU A 6 0.61 4.70 -4.24
N GLU A 7 0.66 5.85 -4.92
CA GLU A 7 -0.45 6.81 -4.89
C GLU A 7 -1.74 6.22 -5.49
N HIS A 8 -1.62 5.44 -6.57
CA HIS A 8 -2.76 4.74 -7.15
C HIS A 8 -3.37 3.74 -6.15
N TYR A 9 -2.53 2.93 -5.51
CA TYR A 9 -2.95 1.97 -4.49
C TYR A 9 -3.67 2.66 -3.32
N LEU A 10 -3.07 3.70 -2.75
CA LEU A 10 -3.64 4.45 -1.63
C LEU A 10 -5.00 5.06 -2.00
N LYS A 11 -5.14 5.58 -3.22
CA LYS A 11 -6.41 6.13 -3.72
C LYS A 11 -7.49 5.05 -3.82
N GLN A 12 -7.14 3.85 -4.32
CA GLN A 12 -8.08 2.74 -4.40
C GLN A 12 -8.45 2.21 -3.01
N ALA A 13 -7.47 1.97 -2.14
CA ALA A 13 -7.67 1.41 -0.80
C ALA A 13 -8.49 2.32 0.13
N THR A 14 -8.50 3.63 -0.12
CA THR A 14 -9.23 4.61 0.69
C THR A 14 -10.51 5.15 0.02
N GLN A 15 -10.88 4.59 -1.13
CA GLN A 15 -12.11 4.95 -1.82
C GLN A 15 -13.33 4.70 -0.91
N GLY A 16 -14.26 5.66 -0.87
CA GLY A 16 -15.45 5.58 -0.02
C GLY A 16 -15.29 6.10 1.42
N LEU A 17 -14.06 6.39 1.88
CA LEU A 17 -13.84 7.00 3.18
C LEU A 17 -14.06 8.53 3.13
N ASN A 18 -14.64 9.09 4.20
CA ASN A 18 -14.83 10.54 4.36
C ASN A 18 -13.55 11.25 4.82
N GLY A 19 -13.46 12.58 4.68
CA GLY A 19 -12.21 13.34 4.80
C GLY A 19 -11.34 13.03 6.03
N LYS A 20 -11.92 12.98 7.24
CA LYS A 20 -11.17 12.67 8.47
C LYS A 20 -10.68 11.22 8.50
N LYS A 21 -11.57 10.27 8.20
CA LYS A 21 -11.22 8.84 8.21
C LYS A 21 -10.26 8.48 7.09
N ARG A 22 -10.45 9.04 5.90
CA ARG A 22 -9.55 8.93 4.74
C ARG A 22 -8.15 9.42 5.09
N ALA A 23 -8.04 10.62 5.66
CA ALA A 23 -6.73 11.18 6.01
C ALA A 23 -6.00 10.31 7.06
N GLN A 24 -6.72 9.78 8.04
CA GLN A 24 -6.16 8.85 9.01
C GLN A 24 -5.67 7.56 8.34
N VAL A 25 -6.55 6.85 7.62
CA VAL A 25 -6.22 5.58 6.98
C VAL A 25 -5.11 5.74 5.96
N LEU A 26 -5.08 6.83 5.20
CA LEU A 26 -4.01 7.11 4.23
C LEU A 26 -2.65 7.25 4.91
N ARG A 27 -2.56 7.96 6.03
CA ARG A 27 -1.29 8.08 6.79
C ARG A 27 -0.82 6.74 7.33
N GLU A 28 -1.72 5.98 7.95
CA GLU A 28 -1.41 4.66 8.51
C GLU A 28 -0.97 3.69 7.41
N LEU A 29 -1.74 3.58 6.33
CA LEU A 29 -1.47 2.66 5.23
C LEU A 29 -0.16 3.00 4.51
N ARG A 30 0.10 4.29 4.30
CA ARG A 30 1.37 4.76 3.71
C ARG A 30 2.57 4.44 4.61
N GLY A 31 2.44 4.66 5.92
CA GLY A 31 3.49 4.33 6.88
C GLY A 31 3.82 2.85 6.88
N ASN A 32 2.79 2.00 6.89
CA ASN A 32 2.95 0.55 6.90
C ASN A 32 3.60 0.03 5.60
N LEU A 33 3.18 0.52 4.43
CA LEU A 33 3.78 0.14 3.14
C LEU A 33 5.26 0.54 3.05
N LEU A 34 5.60 1.76 3.51
CA LEU A 34 7.00 2.21 3.51
C LEU A 34 7.85 1.44 4.51
N ALA A 35 7.32 1.12 5.70
CA ALA A 35 8.00 0.28 6.67
C ALA A 35 8.30 -1.11 6.08
N ARG A 36 7.32 -1.73 5.43
CA ARG A 36 7.51 -3.04 4.79
C ARG A 36 8.49 -3.00 3.63
N ALA A 37 8.46 -1.95 2.80
CA ALA A 37 9.43 -1.76 1.74
C ALA A 37 10.87 -1.62 2.30
N ASN A 38 11.05 -0.88 3.41
CA ASN A 38 12.34 -0.76 4.07
C ASN A 38 12.85 -2.11 4.61
N GLU A 39 11.95 -2.95 5.14
CA GLU A 39 12.31 -4.32 5.55
C GLU A 39 12.84 -5.13 4.35
N PHE A 40 12.14 -5.12 3.20
CA PHE A 40 12.64 -5.79 2.00
C PHE A 40 13.97 -5.23 1.49
N GLN A 41 14.20 -3.92 1.66
CA GLN A 41 15.45 -3.28 1.31
C GLN A 41 16.60 -3.76 2.22
N ALA A 42 16.34 -3.90 3.52
CA ALA A 42 17.31 -4.43 4.48
C ALA A 42 17.73 -5.88 4.16
N PHE A 43 16.85 -6.65 3.52
CA PHE A 43 17.14 -8.01 3.02
C PHE A 43 17.75 -8.05 1.61
N GLY A 44 18.20 -6.91 1.07
CA GLY A 44 18.97 -6.83 -0.18
C GLY A 44 18.14 -6.73 -1.46
N SER A 45 16.84 -6.44 -1.37
CA SER A 45 16.03 -6.15 -2.58
C SER A 45 16.31 -4.74 -3.11
N SER A 46 16.24 -4.55 -4.43
CA SER A 46 16.43 -3.23 -5.03
C SER A 46 15.27 -2.27 -4.73
N GLU A 47 15.54 -0.97 -4.70
CA GLU A 47 14.54 0.07 -4.35
C GLU A 47 13.27 0.03 -5.23
N SER A 48 13.38 -0.41 -6.48
CA SER A 48 12.22 -0.59 -7.36
C SER A 48 11.40 -1.83 -7.02
N GLN A 49 12.03 -2.89 -6.50
CA GLN A 49 11.38 -4.16 -6.16
C GLN A 49 10.74 -4.16 -4.77
N VAL A 50 11.27 -3.38 -3.83
CA VAL A 50 10.78 -3.38 -2.44
C VAL A 50 9.36 -2.86 -2.32
N LEU A 51 9.01 -1.84 -3.11
CA LEU A 51 7.67 -1.27 -3.09
C LEU A 51 6.67 -2.17 -3.78
N GLU A 52 7.08 -2.81 -4.88
CA GLU A 52 6.26 -3.80 -5.58
C GLU A 52 5.96 -5.00 -4.68
N LYS A 53 6.98 -5.57 -4.02
CA LYS A 53 6.80 -6.64 -3.03
C LYS A 53 5.91 -6.23 -1.86
N ALA A 54 6.08 -4.99 -1.35
CA ALA A 54 5.23 -4.48 -0.29
C ALA A 54 3.77 -4.30 -0.72
N LEU A 55 3.53 -3.86 -1.96
CA LEU A 55 2.18 -3.76 -2.52
C LEU A 55 1.55 -5.14 -2.73
N ASP A 56 2.33 -6.13 -3.18
CA ASP A 56 1.88 -7.52 -3.33
C ASP A 56 1.51 -8.16 -1.98
N GLU A 57 2.29 -7.94 -0.93
CA GLU A 57 2.02 -8.46 0.42
C GLU A 57 0.74 -7.87 1.03
N PHE A 58 0.47 -6.58 0.76
CA PHE A 58 -0.78 -5.94 1.18
C PHE A 58 -1.98 -6.36 0.33
N GLY A 59 -1.74 -7.10 -0.77
CA GLY A 59 -2.74 -7.62 -1.67
C GLY A 59 -3.38 -6.57 -2.56
N ALA A 60 -4.27 -6.98 -3.46
CA ALA A 60 -5.03 -6.03 -4.27
C ALA A 60 -5.98 -5.22 -3.37
N ALA A 61 -5.80 -3.89 -3.28
CA ALA A 61 -6.70 -2.99 -2.55
C ALA A 61 -8.19 -3.23 -2.89
N ARG A 62 -8.49 -3.60 -4.13
CA ARG A 62 -9.83 -4.00 -4.60
C ARG A 62 -10.34 -5.31 -3.98
N ALA A 63 -9.47 -6.29 -3.76
CA ALA A 63 -9.82 -7.55 -3.08
C ALA A 63 -10.06 -7.31 -1.59
N VAL A 64 -9.23 -6.48 -0.95
CA VAL A 64 -9.41 -6.06 0.46
C VAL A 64 -10.71 -5.25 0.64
N SER A 65 -11.03 -4.35 -0.30
CA SER A 65 -12.25 -3.54 -0.28
C SER A 65 -13.54 -4.34 -0.47
N LYS A 66 -13.51 -5.47 -1.19
CA LYS A 66 -14.69 -6.31 -1.44
C LYS A 66 -14.93 -7.35 -0.34
N GLY A 67 -14.01 -7.46 0.63
CA GLY A 67 -13.93 -8.62 1.50
C GLY A 67 -13.37 -9.79 0.70
N PHE A 68 -12.32 -10.42 1.22
CA PHE A 68 -11.82 -11.71 0.79
C PHE A 68 -12.95 -12.60 0.24
N TYR A 69 -12.98 -12.81 -1.08
CA TYR A 69 -13.56 -14.00 -1.67
C TYR A 69 -12.38 -14.74 -2.27
N GLU A 70 -12.10 -15.89 -1.66
CA GLU A 70 -11.13 -16.90 -2.09
C GLU A 70 -11.39 -17.35 -3.54
#